data_AF-A0ABD5XA09-F1
#
_entry.id   AF-A0ABD5XA09-F1
#
_cell.length_a   1.000
_cell.length_b   1.000
_cell.length_c   1.000
_cell.angle_alpha   90.00
_cell.angle_beta   90.00
_cell.angle_gamma   90.00
#
_symmetry.space_group_name_H-M   'P 1'
#
loop_
_entity.id
_entity.type
_entity.pdbx_description
1 polymer ?
#
loop_
_entity_poly.entity_id
_entity_poly.type
_entity_poly.pdbx_seq_one_letter_code
_entity_poly.pdbx_strand_id
1 'polypeptide(L)'
;MVDFLEQLLHDTLWEWLRRQDRYCEIGSEITLGGSGRIDLLAKTTDSLLVGFEVKADVAFSEGRADGFDLSKQLSKYASSGYLDELYYVSPDVSVFEELGDYVTDRIIRRKVYMGFGWSLYEDGFEDMPSPSTDSSLAVEVHGVSEERFNEWREKIQQTRKELKSSLPEHFVDQFEMDQFMSKVAKHAKDDPNSRSFDYDVLSFEDVIEELLQLQVETPQEVGTIEIPFELAEPQEPNYRLELQDDPEDLFSKPPNLDVTISQRAERLNRMNSVEIPSDNEAWVQHHVWREMGNIREGYIPVGNGKSRQIDVIGFSGGIHPTDVLENGGELIGIEAKDGKLPKSRHKKITEQLVAYHESGALSQVYLAVPAAAKGRGELLLHNGPDKLNDVGLITVDLDGRTKIRTPANELELKYDGYRTSQGYLRAVAFGRLKIQEADQFISILDS
;
A
#
# COMPACT_ATOMS: atom_id res chain seq x y z
N MET A 1 -0.12 5.52 -0.18
CA MET A 1 0.02 4.16 -0.68
C MET A 1 0.34 4.26 -2.16
N VAL A 2 1.36 3.52 -2.63
CA VAL A 2 1.79 3.53 -4.04
C VAL A 2 1.22 2.27 -4.69
N ASP A 3 -0.11 2.23 -4.77
CA ASP A 3 -0.89 1.02 -5.01
C ASP A 3 -0.48 0.33 -6.32
N PHE A 4 -0.17 1.11 -7.35
CA PHE A 4 0.21 0.56 -8.65
C PHE A 4 1.61 -0.11 -8.66
N LEU A 5 2.56 0.27 -7.79
CA LEU A 5 3.86 -0.42 -7.70
C LEU A 5 3.69 -1.80 -7.06
N GLU A 6 2.81 -1.90 -6.06
CA GLU A 6 2.42 -3.19 -5.50
C GLU A 6 1.70 -4.03 -6.56
N GLN A 7 0.85 -3.42 -7.39
CA GLN A 7 0.26 -4.13 -8.52
C GLN A 7 1.29 -4.55 -9.58
N LEU A 8 2.33 -3.76 -9.84
CA LEU A 8 3.40 -4.14 -10.76
C LEU A 8 4.14 -5.39 -10.25
N LEU A 9 4.49 -5.43 -8.97
CA LEU A 9 5.05 -6.64 -8.33
C LEU A 9 4.10 -7.82 -8.43
N HIS A 10 2.82 -7.59 -8.11
CA HIS A 10 1.76 -8.60 -8.14
C HIS A 10 1.64 -9.23 -9.52
N ASP A 11 1.52 -8.42 -10.57
CA ASP A 11 1.37 -8.88 -11.94
C ASP A 11 2.65 -9.54 -12.47
N THR A 12 3.82 -9.00 -12.13
CA THR A 12 5.12 -9.60 -12.46
C THR A 12 5.23 -11.00 -11.85
N LEU A 13 4.89 -11.14 -10.57
CA LEU A 13 4.88 -12.44 -9.90
C LEU A 13 3.87 -13.38 -10.53
N TRP A 14 2.65 -12.91 -10.83
CA TRP A 14 1.64 -13.73 -11.50
C TRP A 14 2.17 -14.30 -12.82
N GLU A 15 2.71 -13.44 -13.67
CA GLU A 15 3.25 -13.83 -14.97
C GLU A 15 4.46 -14.77 -14.85
N TRP A 16 5.33 -14.55 -13.86
CA TRP A 16 6.43 -15.46 -13.55
C TRP A 16 5.91 -16.84 -13.12
N LEU A 17 4.92 -16.89 -12.22
CA LEU A 17 4.29 -18.14 -11.75
C LEU A 17 3.66 -18.92 -12.92
N ARG A 18 2.97 -18.24 -13.85
CA ARG A 18 2.37 -18.88 -15.05
C ARG A 18 3.39 -19.57 -15.95
N ARG A 19 4.63 -19.08 -15.98
CA ARG A 19 5.72 -19.67 -16.79
C ARG A 19 6.38 -20.87 -16.13
N GLN A 20 6.15 -21.07 -14.83
CA GLN A 20 6.69 -22.24 -14.14
C GLN A 20 5.79 -23.45 -14.37
N ASP A 21 6.37 -24.58 -14.76
CA ASP A 21 5.67 -25.87 -14.86
C ASP A 21 5.11 -26.37 -13.51
N ARG A 22 5.51 -25.73 -12.40
CA ARG A 22 5.10 -26.07 -11.03
C ARG A 22 3.64 -25.71 -10.75
N TYR A 23 3.11 -24.61 -11.29
CA TYR A 23 1.81 -24.05 -10.90
C TYR A 23 0.74 -24.29 -11.96
N CYS A 24 -0.44 -24.78 -11.55
CA CYS A 24 -1.54 -25.09 -12.47
C CYS A 24 -2.75 -24.15 -12.33
N GLU A 25 -2.92 -23.52 -11.16
CA GLU A 25 -3.97 -22.53 -10.92
C GLU A 25 -3.37 -21.36 -10.13
N ILE A 26 -3.75 -20.12 -10.47
CA ILE A 26 -3.30 -18.90 -9.79
C ILE A 26 -4.53 -18.01 -9.65
N GLY A 27 -4.69 -17.36 -8.50
CA GLY A 27 -5.69 -16.32 -8.32
C GLY A 27 -5.21 -15.26 -7.35
N SER A 28 -5.99 -14.18 -7.26
CA SER A 28 -5.64 -12.98 -6.52
C SER A 28 -6.75 -12.58 -5.56
N GLU A 29 -6.36 -11.96 -4.45
CA GLU A 29 -7.25 -11.42 -3.43
C GLU A 29 -8.15 -12.50 -2.81
N ILE A 30 -7.53 -13.60 -2.37
CA ILE A 30 -8.21 -14.81 -1.91
C ILE A 30 -8.43 -14.77 -0.39
N THR A 31 -9.68 -14.92 0.06
CA THR A 31 -10.01 -14.95 1.49
C THR A 31 -9.63 -16.29 2.12
N LEU A 32 -8.78 -16.25 3.14
CA LEU A 32 -8.33 -17.40 3.93
C LEU A 32 -9.17 -17.54 5.21
N GLY A 33 -10.48 -17.75 5.05
CA GLY A 33 -11.41 -17.79 6.18
C GLY A 33 -11.37 -16.52 7.04
N GLY A 34 -11.17 -16.68 8.36
CA GLY A 34 -11.01 -15.55 9.29
C GLY A 34 -9.61 -14.93 9.31
N SER A 35 -8.65 -15.52 8.59
CA SER A 35 -7.25 -15.08 8.64
C SER A 35 -6.97 -13.84 7.80
N GLY A 36 -7.84 -13.49 6.85
CA GLY A 36 -7.71 -12.30 6.03
C GLY A 36 -7.78 -12.64 4.55
N ARG A 37 -7.17 -11.81 3.72
CA ARG A 37 -7.18 -11.93 2.26
C ARG A 37 -5.76 -11.83 1.74
N ILE A 38 -5.28 -12.89 1.10
CA ILE A 38 -3.91 -12.96 0.58
C ILE A 38 -3.86 -12.42 -0.84
N ASP A 39 -2.78 -11.71 -1.16
CA ASP A 39 -2.63 -10.99 -2.43
C ASP A 39 -2.60 -11.94 -3.63
N LEU A 40 -1.83 -13.03 -3.54
CA LEU A 40 -1.81 -14.12 -4.54
C LEU A 40 -1.86 -15.49 -3.87
N LEU A 41 -2.55 -16.41 -4.54
CA LEU A 41 -2.60 -17.81 -4.18
C LEU A 41 -2.38 -18.66 -5.43
N ALA A 42 -1.42 -19.56 -5.37
CA ALA A 42 -1.18 -20.53 -6.44
C ALA A 42 -1.38 -21.95 -5.92
N LYS A 43 -1.87 -22.81 -6.81
CA LYS A 43 -1.93 -24.26 -6.60
C LYS A 43 -0.91 -24.93 -7.48
N THR A 44 -0.09 -25.78 -6.89
CA THR A 44 0.93 -26.54 -7.62
C THR A 44 0.32 -27.78 -8.27
N THR A 45 1.05 -28.39 -9.22
CA THR A 45 0.66 -29.64 -9.88
C THR A 45 0.52 -30.83 -8.92
N ASP A 46 1.22 -30.80 -7.79
CA ASP A 46 1.08 -31.74 -6.67
C ASP A 46 0.08 -31.28 -5.59
N SER A 47 -0.78 -30.30 -5.91
CA SER A 47 -1.90 -29.83 -5.08
C SER A 47 -1.52 -29.13 -3.77
N LEU A 48 -0.33 -28.54 -3.71
CA LEU A 48 0.07 -27.64 -2.63
C LEU A 48 -0.54 -26.26 -2.86
N LEU A 49 -0.96 -25.58 -1.80
CA LEU A 49 -1.43 -24.20 -1.83
C LEU A 49 -0.33 -23.25 -1.33
N VAL A 50 0.18 -22.43 -2.24
CA VAL A 50 1.28 -21.50 -1.99
C VAL A 50 0.71 -20.08 -1.98
N GLY A 51 0.80 -19.42 -0.83
CA GLY A 51 0.39 -18.03 -0.65
C GLY A 51 1.54 -17.06 -0.87
N PHE A 52 1.26 -15.89 -1.45
CA PHE A 52 2.21 -14.81 -1.63
C PHE A 52 1.60 -13.50 -1.15
N GLU A 53 2.25 -12.85 -0.19
CA GLU A 53 1.92 -11.49 0.26
C GLU A 53 2.91 -10.52 -0.38
N VAL A 54 2.41 -9.53 -1.11
CA VAL A 54 3.21 -8.61 -1.91
C VAL A 54 3.23 -7.24 -1.24
N LYS A 55 4.41 -6.64 -1.07
CA LYS A 55 4.53 -5.28 -0.52
C LYS A 55 5.60 -4.50 -1.26
N ALA A 56 5.20 -3.39 -1.89
CA ALA A 56 6.15 -2.51 -2.57
C ALA A 56 6.79 -1.47 -1.65
N ASP A 57 6.07 -0.99 -0.62
CA ASP A 57 6.46 0.22 0.11
C ASP A 57 7.09 0.00 1.49
N VAL A 58 7.22 -1.26 1.92
CA VAL A 58 7.95 -1.63 3.14
C VAL A 58 9.42 -1.24 3.03
N ALA A 59 9.99 -1.34 1.83
CA ALA A 59 11.36 -0.91 1.55
C ALA A 59 11.57 0.61 1.61
N PHE A 60 10.51 1.42 1.41
CA PHE A 60 10.67 2.86 1.13
C PHE A 60 9.92 3.78 2.10
N SER A 61 9.12 3.23 3.02
CA SER A 61 8.49 4.05 4.05
C SER A 61 9.47 4.29 5.21
N GLU A 62 10.11 5.45 5.22
CA GLU A 62 10.78 5.98 6.44
C GLU A 62 9.82 5.98 7.67
N GLY A 63 8.51 5.88 7.41
CA GLY A 63 7.44 5.75 8.36
C GLY A 63 7.22 4.40 9.02
N ARG A 64 7.79 3.26 8.59
CA ARG A 64 7.95 1.93 9.26
C ARG A 64 6.92 1.45 10.33
N ALA A 65 5.68 1.97 10.35
CA ALA A 65 4.61 1.56 11.28
C ALA A 65 4.00 0.23 10.83
N ASP A 66 4.10 -0.02 9.52
CA ASP A 66 3.44 -1.11 8.82
C ASP A 66 4.22 -2.43 8.97
N GLY A 67 5.47 -2.40 9.43
CA GLY A 67 6.27 -3.61 9.64
C GLY A 67 5.71 -4.54 10.73
N PHE A 68 5.15 -3.97 11.80
CA PHE A 68 4.47 -4.74 12.84
C PHE A 68 3.20 -5.39 12.31
N ASP A 69 2.42 -4.64 11.53
CA ASP A 69 1.18 -5.14 10.93
C ASP A 69 1.47 -6.22 9.88
N LEU A 70 2.54 -6.08 9.10
CA LEU A 70 3.00 -7.08 8.13
C LEU A 70 3.39 -8.38 8.82
N SER A 71 4.27 -8.36 9.83
CA SER A 71 4.69 -9.60 10.49
C SER A 71 3.52 -10.28 11.19
N LYS A 72 2.64 -9.51 11.85
CA LYS A 72 1.38 -10.04 12.40
C LYS A 72 0.48 -10.67 11.34
N GLN A 73 0.37 -10.05 10.16
CA GLN A 73 -0.41 -10.57 9.04
C GLN A 73 0.19 -11.89 8.52
N LEU A 74 1.50 -11.95 8.32
CA LEU A 74 2.20 -13.16 7.88
C LEU A 74 2.08 -14.29 8.90
N SER A 75 2.26 -14.01 10.20
CA SER A 75 2.03 -14.99 11.28
C SER A 75 0.59 -15.50 11.27
N LYS A 76 -0.39 -14.63 11.00
CA LYS A 76 -1.82 -15.00 10.89
C LYS A 76 -2.10 -15.88 9.67
N TYR A 77 -1.39 -15.70 8.57
CA TYR A 77 -1.48 -16.55 7.38
C TYR A 77 -0.77 -17.89 7.58
N ALA A 78 0.44 -17.90 8.13
CA ALA A 78 1.21 -19.09 8.42
C ALA A 78 0.45 -20.05 9.35
N SER A 79 -0.19 -19.50 10.39
CA SER A 79 -1.00 -20.25 11.36
C SER A 79 -2.46 -20.51 10.93
N SER A 80 -2.87 -20.03 9.76
CA SER A 80 -4.28 -20.12 9.30
C SER A 80 -4.76 -21.54 9.00
N GLY A 81 -3.82 -22.45 8.74
CA GLY A 81 -4.10 -23.80 8.27
C GLY A 81 -4.63 -23.87 6.84
N TYR A 82 -4.61 -22.79 6.05
CA TYR A 82 -5.05 -22.81 4.64
C TYR A 82 -3.90 -23.02 3.63
N LEU A 83 -2.66 -22.70 4.03
CA LEU A 83 -1.50 -22.68 3.16
C LEU A 83 -0.55 -23.84 3.49
N ASP A 84 0.14 -24.29 2.46
CA ASP A 84 1.24 -25.25 2.55
C ASP A 84 2.60 -24.55 2.54
N GLU A 85 2.71 -23.42 1.85
CA GLU A 85 3.90 -22.56 1.78
C GLU A 85 3.42 -21.10 1.78
N LEU A 86 4.18 -20.19 2.38
CA LEU A 86 3.90 -18.76 2.40
C LEU A 86 5.16 -17.98 2.05
N TYR A 87 5.03 -17.04 1.11
CA TYR A 87 6.10 -16.17 0.67
C TYR A 87 5.76 -14.70 0.92
N TYR A 88 6.74 -13.94 1.37
CA TYR A 88 6.77 -12.48 1.32
C TYR A 88 7.47 -12.04 0.03
N VAL A 89 6.89 -11.07 -0.68
CA VAL A 89 7.39 -10.59 -1.97
C VAL A 89 7.58 -9.08 -1.95
N SER A 90 8.78 -8.62 -2.32
CA SER A 90 9.17 -7.21 -2.23
C SER A 90 10.22 -6.86 -3.29
N PRO A 91 10.41 -5.58 -3.64
CA PRO A 91 11.57 -5.14 -4.42
C PRO A 91 12.89 -5.31 -3.67
N ASP A 92 12.83 -5.24 -2.34
CA ASP A 92 13.95 -5.44 -1.43
C ASP A 92 13.46 -6.25 -0.23
N VAL A 93 14.01 -7.46 -0.07
CA VAL A 93 13.66 -8.39 1.01
C VAL A 93 14.54 -8.23 2.25
N SER A 94 15.61 -7.45 2.19
CA SER A 94 16.48 -7.20 3.35
C SER A 94 15.71 -6.56 4.51
N VAL A 95 14.71 -5.73 4.20
CA VAL A 95 13.84 -5.13 5.22
C VAL A 95 13.02 -6.18 5.99
N PHE A 96 12.69 -7.30 5.36
CA PHE A 96 12.03 -8.42 6.03
C PHE A 96 12.98 -9.18 6.94
N GLU A 97 14.23 -9.36 6.51
CA GLU A 97 15.29 -9.98 7.30
C GLU A 97 15.64 -9.14 8.53
N GLU A 98 15.64 -7.81 8.39
CA GLU A 98 15.87 -6.84 9.47
C GLU A 98 14.62 -6.58 10.34
N LEU A 99 13.44 -7.10 9.95
CA LEU A 99 12.16 -6.75 10.56
C LEU A 99 12.08 -7.16 12.03
N GLY A 100 12.67 -8.30 12.41
CA GLY A 100 12.68 -8.79 13.79
C GLY A 100 13.40 -7.84 14.75
N ASP A 101 14.55 -7.31 14.33
CA ASP A 101 15.33 -6.34 15.10
C ASP A 101 14.62 -4.98 15.12
N TYR A 102 14.05 -4.57 13.99
CA TYR A 102 13.41 -3.27 13.86
C TYR A 102 12.09 -3.13 14.64
N VAL A 103 11.20 -4.14 14.54
CA VAL A 103 9.88 -4.11 15.18
C VAL A 103 10.01 -4.04 16.69
N THR A 104 10.95 -4.83 17.24
CA THR A 104 11.27 -4.83 18.67
C THR A 104 11.74 -3.46 19.15
N ASP A 105 12.70 -2.81 18.47
CA ASP A 105 13.19 -1.46 18.84
C ASP A 105 12.06 -0.40 18.79
N ARG A 106 11.17 -0.44 17.80
CA ARG A 106 10.10 0.56 17.66
C ARG A 106 8.98 0.40 18.69
N ILE A 107 8.55 -0.82 19.00
CA ILE A 107 7.52 -1.05 20.03
C ILE A 107 8.05 -0.57 21.38
N ILE A 108 9.32 -0.88 21.69
CA ILE A 108 10.01 -0.37 22.87
C ILE A 108 9.97 1.15 22.87
N ARG A 109 10.41 1.82 21.78
CA ARG A 109 10.39 3.29 21.68
C ARG A 109 8.99 3.88 21.88
N ARG A 110 7.95 3.32 21.25
CA ARG A 110 6.58 3.86 21.31
C ARG A 110 5.93 3.65 22.68
N LYS A 111 6.09 2.49 23.30
CA LYS A 111 5.53 2.20 24.62
C LYS A 111 6.29 2.91 25.74
N VAL A 112 7.62 3.03 25.62
CA VAL A 112 8.42 3.91 26.50
C VAL A 112 7.96 5.36 26.34
N TYR A 113 7.68 5.85 25.12
CA TYR A 113 7.12 7.19 24.90
C TYR A 113 5.78 7.40 25.62
N MET A 114 4.88 6.42 25.55
CA MET A 114 3.53 6.51 26.15
C MET A 114 3.57 6.34 27.68
N GLY A 115 4.40 5.43 28.20
CA GLY A 115 4.57 5.24 29.65
C GLY A 115 5.24 6.43 30.33
N PHE A 116 6.28 7.02 29.72
CA PHE A 116 6.97 8.19 30.29
C PHE A 116 6.22 9.51 30.05
N GLY A 117 5.59 9.68 28.89
CA GLY A 117 4.81 10.90 28.59
C GLY A 117 3.61 11.10 29.52
N TRP A 118 3.00 10.02 30.01
CA TRP A 118 1.81 10.09 30.86
C TRP A 118 2.13 10.15 32.36
N SER A 119 3.18 9.47 32.82
CA SER A 119 3.74 9.64 34.18
C SER A 119 4.10 11.10 34.49
N LEU A 120 4.45 11.89 33.47
CA LEU A 120 4.71 13.33 33.58
C LEU A 120 3.44 14.17 33.80
N TYR A 121 2.28 13.66 33.39
CA TYR A 121 0.99 14.36 33.40
C TYR A 121 0.23 14.14 34.71
N GLU A 122 0.25 12.93 35.28
CA GLU A 122 -0.43 12.59 36.54
C GLU A 122 0.20 13.25 37.79
N ASP A 123 1.46 13.68 37.69
CA ASP A 123 2.24 14.17 38.83
C ASP A 123 2.09 15.69 39.11
N GLY A 124 1.06 16.34 38.55
CA GLY A 124 0.54 17.64 39.03
C GLY A 124 0.66 18.86 38.09
N PHE A 125 0.65 18.68 36.77
CA PHE A 125 0.64 19.80 35.81
C PHE A 125 -0.81 20.20 35.39
N GLU A 126 -1.59 20.74 36.33
CA GLU A 126 -2.93 21.30 36.00
C GLU A 126 -2.88 22.79 35.60
N ASP A 127 -1.80 23.52 35.92
CA ASP A 127 -1.68 24.97 35.64
C ASP A 127 -0.39 25.30 34.88
N MET A 128 -0.40 25.19 33.54
CA MET A 128 0.61 25.82 32.68
C MET A 128 0.05 27.11 32.06
N PRO A 129 0.72 28.28 32.22
CA PRO A 129 0.32 29.50 31.54
C PRO A 129 0.51 29.37 30.02
N SER A 130 -0.37 30.00 29.24
CA SER A 130 -0.29 30.00 27.78
C SER A 130 1.04 30.60 27.28
N PRO A 131 1.65 30.06 26.21
CA PRO A 131 2.94 30.57 25.75
C PRO A 131 2.78 31.94 25.07
N SER A 132 3.59 32.91 25.50
CA SER A 132 3.82 34.16 24.77
C SER A 132 4.89 33.95 23.70
N THR A 133 4.68 34.61 22.56
CA THR A 133 5.44 34.45 21.30
C THR A 133 6.74 35.23 21.27
N ASP A 134 7.66 35.02 22.23
CA ASP A 134 8.98 35.66 22.15
C ASP A 134 10.13 34.64 22.15
N SER A 135 10.82 34.62 21.02
CA SER A 135 11.88 33.69 20.65
C SER A 135 13.24 34.25 21.09
N SER A 136 13.66 33.95 22.31
CA SER A 136 15.08 33.80 22.68
C SER A 136 15.20 33.68 24.20
N LEU A 137 15.24 32.46 24.73
CA LEU A 137 15.87 32.13 26.00
C LEU A 137 15.83 30.62 26.19
N ALA A 138 16.92 30.07 26.73
CA ALA A 138 16.96 28.71 27.23
C ALA A 138 15.76 28.48 28.16
N VAL A 139 14.96 27.46 27.88
CA VAL A 139 13.90 27.04 28.79
C VAL A 139 14.59 26.35 29.96
N GLU A 140 14.80 27.07 31.06
CA GLU A 140 14.82 26.43 32.37
C GLU A 140 13.49 25.68 32.50
N VAL A 141 13.57 24.36 32.68
CA VAL A 141 12.42 23.52 33.00
C VAL A 141 11.96 23.93 34.40
N HIS A 142 11.22 25.04 34.50
CA HIS A 142 10.63 25.48 35.75
C HIS A 142 9.53 24.49 36.13
N GLY A 143 9.78 23.71 37.19
CA GLY A 143 8.76 22.87 37.82
C GLY A 143 9.23 21.46 38.22
N VAL A 144 10.35 20.97 37.67
CA VAL A 144 10.92 19.69 38.10
C VAL A 144 12.13 19.99 38.98
N SER A 145 12.10 19.59 40.26
CA SER A 145 13.28 19.72 41.11
C SER A 145 14.42 18.89 40.52
N GLU A 146 15.65 19.37 40.64
CA GLU A 146 16.85 18.67 40.17
C GLU A 146 16.92 17.25 40.75
N GLU A 147 16.45 17.07 41.99
CA GLU A 147 16.26 15.77 42.65
C GLU A 147 15.32 14.83 41.88
N ARG A 148 14.15 15.31 41.45
CA ARG A 148 13.16 14.49 40.73
C ARG A 148 13.61 14.16 39.31
N PHE A 149 14.31 15.10 38.66
CA PHE A 149 14.94 14.85 37.37
C PHE A 149 16.05 13.79 37.48
N ASN A 150 16.83 13.83 38.55
CA ASN A 150 17.84 12.81 38.83
C ASN A 150 17.21 11.46 39.17
N GLU A 151 16.10 11.43 39.92
CA GLU A 151 15.35 10.19 40.19
C GLU A 151 14.84 9.53 38.90
N TRP A 152 14.29 10.32 37.97
CA TRP A 152 13.88 9.80 36.65
C TRP A 152 15.08 9.31 35.84
N ARG A 153 16.18 10.06 35.82
CA ARG A 153 17.41 9.64 35.16
C ARG A 153 17.93 8.31 35.75
N GLU A 154 17.89 8.16 37.06
CA GLU A 154 18.29 6.92 37.75
C GLU A 154 17.34 5.76 37.46
N LYS A 155 16.02 5.97 37.48
CA LYS A 155 15.02 4.95 37.09
C LYS A 155 15.21 4.53 35.65
N ILE A 156 15.38 5.46 34.72
CA ILE A 156 15.66 5.18 33.31
C ILE A 156 16.98 4.42 33.14
N GLN A 157 18.04 4.80 33.86
CA GLN A 157 19.32 4.09 33.82
C GLN A 157 19.22 2.67 34.41
N GLN A 158 18.43 2.49 35.46
CA GLN A 158 18.16 1.20 36.08
C GLN A 158 17.34 0.30 35.14
N THR A 159 16.27 0.84 34.54
CA THR A 159 15.50 0.19 33.47
C THR A 159 16.38 -0.19 32.29
N ARG A 160 17.33 0.67 31.88
CA ARG A 160 18.30 0.35 30.83
C ARG A 160 19.19 -0.82 31.23
N LYS A 161 19.62 -0.89 32.50
CA LYS A 161 20.41 -2.01 33.04
C LYS A 161 19.61 -3.31 33.04
N GLU A 162 18.35 -3.25 33.44
CA GLU A 162 17.44 -4.41 33.48
C GLU A 162 17.12 -4.90 32.06
N LEU A 163 16.83 -3.98 31.12
CA LEU A 163 16.68 -4.28 29.70
C LEU A 163 17.98 -4.81 29.07
N LYS A 164 19.16 -4.25 29.38
CA LYS A 164 20.46 -4.82 28.94
C LYS A 164 20.70 -6.24 29.43
N SER A 165 20.14 -6.59 30.58
CA SER A 165 20.26 -7.93 31.15
C SER A 165 19.23 -8.93 30.62
N SER A 166 18.17 -8.45 29.96
CA SER A 166 17.03 -9.26 29.48
C SER A 166 16.84 -9.22 27.96
N LEU A 167 17.43 -8.25 27.25
CA LEU A 167 17.45 -8.13 25.79
C LEU A 167 18.89 -8.24 25.27
N PRO A 168 19.10 -8.69 24.02
CA PRO A 168 20.44 -8.73 23.41
C PRO A 168 21.15 -7.36 23.40
N GLU A 169 22.47 -7.33 23.64
CA GLU A 169 23.26 -6.09 23.83
C GLU A 169 23.09 -5.04 22.73
N HIS A 170 22.85 -5.45 21.47
CA HIS A 170 22.70 -4.55 20.33
C HIS A 170 21.43 -3.69 20.37
N PHE A 171 20.40 -4.08 21.12
CA PHE A 171 19.15 -3.30 21.25
C PHE A 171 19.30 -2.05 22.11
N VAL A 172 20.20 -2.07 23.10
CA VAL A 172 20.22 -1.04 24.14
C VAL A 172 21.22 0.09 23.86
N ASP A 173 22.07 -0.08 22.84
CA ASP A 173 23.06 0.91 22.45
C ASP A 173 22.57 1.88 21.35
N GLN A 174 21.48 1.55 20.62
CA GLN A 174 20.88 2.43 19.60
C GLN A 174 19.80 3.40 20.11
N PHE A 175 19.43 3.32 21.40
CA PHE A 175 18.47 4.22 22.02
C PHE A 175 19.16 5.52 22.48
N GLU A 176 19.29 6.50 21.59
CA GLU A 176 19.81 7.83 21.94
C GLU A 176 18.75 8.64 22.73
N MET A 177 18.79 8.46 24.06
CA MET A 177 17.89 9.10 25.03
C MET A 177 17.82 10.63 24.88
N ASP A 178 18.93 11.28 24.56
CA ASP A 178 18.99 12.73 24.42
C ASP A 178 18.18 13.23 23.20
N GLN A 179 18.20 12.49 22.09
CA GLN A 179 17.36 12.78 20.92
C GLN A 179 15.88 12.50 21.19
N PHE A 180 15.58 11.43 21.94
CA PHE A 180 14.23 11.06 22.36
C PHE A 180 13.62 12.14 23.25
N MET A 181 14.33 12.59 24.30
CA MET A 181 13.85 13.65 25.20
C MET A 181 13.67 14.99 24.48
N SER A 182 14.51 15.29 23.48
CA SER A 182 14.35 16.46 22.61
C SER A 182 13.07 16.41 21.77
N LYS A 183 12.69 15.24 21.24
CA LYS A 183 11.46 15.03 20.47
C LYS A 183 10.19 15.06 21.35
N VAL A 184 10.24 14.48 22.56
CA VAL A 184 9.15 14.56 23.56
C VAL A 184 8.87 16.01 23.92
N ALA A 185 9.93 16.77 24.24
CA ALA A 185 9.82 18.19 24.57
C ALA A 185 9.29 19.04 23.39
N LYS A 186 9.63 18.67 22.14
CA LYS A 186 9.10 19.35 20.95
C LYS A 186 7.62 19.03 20.70
N HIS A 187 7.19 17.78 20.86
CA HIS A 187 5.80 17.39 20.59
C HIS A 187 4.82 17.96 21.63
N ALA A 188 5.23 18.01 22.90
CA ALA A 188 4.47 18.71 23.94
C ALA A 188 4.33 20.23 23.71
N LYS A 189 5.17 20.81 22.85
CA LYS A 189 5.18 22.24 22.50
C LYS A 189 4.20 22.61 21.38
N ASP A 190 3.90 21.67 20.48
CA ASP A 190 3.28 21.96 19.18
C ASP A 190 1.77 21.64 19.10
N ASP A 191 1.18 20.93 20.08
CA ASP A 191 -0.27 20.65 20.11
C ASP A 191 -0.92 20.95 21.48
N PRO A 192 -1.33 22.21 21.75
CA PRO A 192 -2.00 22.60 22.98
C PRO A 192 -3.47 22.12 23.08
N ASN A 193 -4.00 21.40 22.08
CA ASN A 193 -5.39 20.92 22.04
C ASN A 193 -5.50 19.39 21.98
N SER A 194 -4.44 18.64 22.29
CA SER A 194 -4.51 17.18 22.32
C SER A 194 -5.54 16.75 23.37
N ARG A 195 -6.73 16.35 22.90
CA ARG A 195 -7.84 15.90 23.71
C ARG A 195 -7.37 14.83 24.70
N SER A 196 -7.90 14.87 25.93
CA SER A 196 -7.76 13.80 26.92
C SER A 196 -8.14 12.47 26.27
N PHE A 197 -7.14 11.66 25.91
CA PHE A 197 -7.38 10.29 25.54
C PHE A 197 -7.50 9.48 26.83
N ASP A 198 -8.65 8.84 27.02
CA ASP A 198 -8.94 7.93 28.12
C ASP A 198 -8.21 6.61 27.82
N TYR A 199 -6.91 6.53 28.15
CA TYR A 199 -6.13 5.30 28.07
C TYR A 199 -5.87 4.81 29.50
N ASP A 200 -6.19 3.54 29.76
CA ASP A 200 -5.81 2.87 31.00
C ASP A 200 -4.27 2.87 31.12
N VAL A 201 -3.77 3.38 32.25
CA VAL A 201 -2.33 3.41 32.55
C VAL A 201 -1.87 1.99 32.82
N LEU A 202 -1.09 1.42 31.90
CA LEU A 202 -0.44 0.14 32.09
C LEU A 202 0.71 0.29 33.12
N SER A 203 0.82 -0.65 34.06
CA SER A 203 1.99 -0.69 34.94
C SER A 203 3.25 -1.00 34.12
N PHE A 204 4.42 -0.71 34.65
CA PHE A 204 5.68 -1.00 33.98
C PHE A 204 5.82 -2.51 33.69
N GLU A 205 5.40 -3.35 34.63
CA GLU A 205 5.33 -4.79 34.47
C GLU A 205 4.37 -5.20 33.35
N ASP A 206 3.20 -4.56 33.23
CA ASP A 206 2.25 -4.82 32.13
C ASP A 206 2.83 -4.35 30.78
N VAL A 207 3.57 -3.23 30.75
CA VAL A 207 4.27 -2.77 29.55
C VAL A 207 5.35 -3.78 29.14
N ILE A 208 6.11 -4.32 30.09
CA ILE A 208 7.13 -5.36 29.82
C ILE A 208 6.46 -6.67 29.39
N GLU A 209 5.38 -7.10 30.04
CA GLU A 209 4.65 -8.32 29.66
C GLU A 209 4.03 -8.16 28.27
N GLU A 210 3.40 -7.02 27.97
CA GLU A 210 2.93 -6.75 26.62
C GLU A 210 4.09 -6.63 25.63
N LEU A 211 5.23 -6.04 25.99
CA LEU A 211 6.42 -5.98 25.12
C LEU A 211 6.98 -7.37 24.80
N LEU A 212 6.98 -8.27 25.79
CA LEU A 212 7.37 -9.67 25.63
C LEU A 212 6.35 -10.45 24.79
N GLN A 213 5.05 -10.18 24.95
CA GLN A 213 3.99 -10.71 24.07
C GLN A 213 4.04 -10.11 22.65
N LEU A 214 4.71 -8.96 22.50
CA LEU A 214 4.96 -8.29 21.23
C LEU A 214 6.37 -8.55 20.68
N GLN A 215 7.09 -9.56 21.18
CA GLN A 215 8.17 -10.19 20.41
C GLN A 215 7.54 -10.77 19.15
N VAL A 216 7.44 -9.93 18.14
CA VAL A 216 6.96 -10.30 16.83
C VAL A 216 8.15 -10.95 16.15
N GLU A 217 8.29 -12.25 16.39
CA GLU A 217 9.16 -13.07 15.60
C GLU A 217 8.60 -13.10 14.19
N THR A 218 9.40 -12.63 13.24
CA THR A 218 9.15 -12.91 11.83
C THR A 218 9.11 -14.45 11.68
N PRO A 219 8.00 -15.04 11.19
CA PRO A 219 7.90 -16.49 11.12
C PRO A 219 9.02 -17.04 10.23
N GLN A 220 9.88 -17.89 10.79
CA GLN A 220 11.03 -18.46 10.08
C GLN A 220 10.58 -19.35 8.91
N GLU A 221 9.32 -19.79 8.94
CA GLU A 221 8.70 -20.62 7.91
C GLU A 221 8.35 -19.84 6.64
N VAL A 222 8.34 -18.50 6.68
CA VAL A 222 8.01 -17.66 5.52
C VAL A 222 9.22 -17.55 4.59
N GLY A 223 9.02 -17.92 3.33
CA GLY A 223 10.01 -17.68 2.28
C GLY A 223 10.00 -16.24 1.79
N THR A 224 11.05 -15.82 1.10
CA THR A 224 11.16 -14.48 0.51
C THR A 224 11.41 -14.57 -0.98
N ILE A 225 10.76 -13.68 -1.74
CA ILE A 225 10.96 -13.49 -3.17
C ILE A 225 11.26 -12.02 -3.41
N GLU A 226 12.32 -11.77 -4.16
CA GLU A 226 12.76 -10.45 -4.56
C GLU A 226 12.46 -10.21 -6.03
N ILE A 227 11.88 -9.05 -6.33
CA ILE A 227 11.59 -8.57 -7.70
C ILE A 227 12.11 -7.13 -7.81
N PRO A 228 13.41 -6.95 -8.09
CA PRO A 228 14.06 -5.66 -7.92
C PRO A 228 13.61 -4.65 -8.97
N PHE A 229 13.42 -3.41 -8.53
CA PHE A 229 13.37 -2.22 -9.37
C PHE A 229 13.86 -1.02 -8.55
N GLU A 230 14.46 -0.04 -9.22
CA GLU A 230 15.13 1.09 -8.60
C GLU A 230 14.18 2.27 -8.37
N LEU A 231 14.05 2.65 -7.10
CA LEU A 231 13.33 3.84 -6.65
C LEU A 231 14.27 4.76 -5.89
N ALA A 232 14.06 6.06 -6.06
CA ALA A 232 14.72 7.09 -5.27
C ALA A 232 13.71 7.91 -4.46
N GLU A 233 14.20 8.52 -3.39
CA GLU A 233 13.49 9.63 -2.77
C GLU A 233 13.45 10.80 -3.75
N PRO A 234 12.25 11.33 -4.05
CA PRO A 234 12.14 12.42 -4.99
C PRO A 234 12.76 13.69 -4.39
N GLN A 235 13.48 14.46 -5.20
CA GLN A 235 13.99 15.77 -4.77
C GLN A 235 12.85 16.77 -4.50
N GLU A 236 11.69 16.54 -5.11
CA GLU A 236 10.50 17.37 -4.98
C GLU A 236 9.55 16.82 -3.90
N PRO A 237 9.07 17.66 -2.96
CA PRO A 237 8.19 17.22 -1.87
C PRO A 237 6.79 16.75 -2.32
N ASN A 238 6.50 16.87 -3.61
CA ASN A 238 5.17 16.63 -4.19
C ASN A 238 4.94 15.16 -4.54
N TYR A 239 6.04 14.41 -4.67
CA TYR A 239 6.07 12.99 -5.01
C TYR A 239 6.44 12.18 -3.77
N ARG A 240 6.06 10.90 -3.77
CA ARG A 240 6.48 9.96 -2.70
C ARG A 240 7.75 9.22 -3.10
N LEU A 241 7.84 8.86 -4.38
CA LEU A 241 8.92 8.05 -4.95
C LEU A 241 9.21 8.57 -6.36
N GLU A 242 10.44 8.39 -6.80
CA GLU A 242 10.90 8.64 -8.17
C GLU A 242 11.41 7.34 -8.77
N LEU A 243 10.86 6.96 -9.92
CA LEU A 243 11.29 5.78 -10.65
C LEU A 243 12.62 6.06 -11.35
N GLN A 244 13.64 5.24 -11.08
CA GLN A 244 14.95 5.38 -11.73
C GLN A 244 15.06 4.50 -12.96
N ASP A 245 14.37 3.36 -12.96
CA ASP A 245 14.29 2.47 -14.12
C ASP A 245 13.53 3.08 -15.30
N ASP A 246 13.81 2.54 -16.48
CA ASP A 246 13.07 2.89 -17.69
C ASP A 246 11.60 2.43 -17.55
N PRO A 247 10.62 3.36 -17.60
CA PRO A 247 9.22 2.97 -17.52
C PRO A 247 8.80 2.05 -18.68
N GLU A 248 9.49 2.07 -19.83
CA GLU A 248 9.20 1.14 -20.93
C GLU A 248 9.46 -0.31 -20.52
N ASP A 249 10.53 -0.57 -19.78
CA ASP A 249 10.88 -1.91 -19.31
C ASP A 249 9.89 -2.40 -18.26
N LEU A 250 9.51 -1.52 -17.32
CA LEU A 250 8.63 -1.85 -16.21
C LEU A 250 7.16 -2.01 -16.61
N PHE A 251 6.68 -1.17 -17.53
CA PHE A 251 5.29 -1.18 -17.97
C PHE A 251 5.10 -1.90 -19.32
N SER A 252 6.11 -2.69 -19.73
CA SER A 252 6.02 -3.65 -20.82
C SER A 252 5.12 -4.83 -20.46
N LYS A 253 4.74 -5.62 -21.47
CA LYS A 253 3.85 -6.77 -21.33
C LYS A 253 4.51 -8.03 -21.88
N PRO A 254 4.85 -9.00 -21.02
CA PRO A 254 4.92 -8.90 -19.56
C PRO A 254 6.00 -7.92 -19.08
N PRO A 255 5.95 -7.42 -17.83
CA PRO A 255 7.06 -6.67 -17.25
C PRO A 255 8.36 -7.46 -17.34
N ASN A 256 9.45 -6.78 -17.72
CA ASN A 256 10.77 -7.39 -17.85
C ASN A 256 11.57 -7.26 -16.55
N LEU A 257 11.06 -7.91 -15.50
CA LEU A 257 11.67 -7.92 -14.18
C LEU A 257 12.11 -9.32 -13.79
N ASP A 258 13.31 -9.40 -13.23
CA ASP A 258 13.85 -10.64 -12.69
C ASP A 258 13.13 -11.01 -11.39
N VAL A 259 12.83 -12.29 -11.22
CA VAL A 259 12.19 -12.81 -10.00
C VAL A 259 13.14 -13.81 -9.36
N THR A 260 13.59 -13.52 -8.14
CA THR A 260 14.57 -14.32 -7.41
C THR A 260 13.96 -14.84 -6.11
N ILE A 261 14.06 -16.15 -5.86
CA ILE A 261 13.69 -16.72 -4.55
C ILE A 261 14.91 -16.62 -3.64
N SER A 262 14.91 -15.62 -2.75
CA SER A 262 16.01 -15.39 -1.81
C SER A 262 16.00 -16.41 -0.66
N GLN A 263 14.80 -16.74 -0.13
CA GLN A 263 14.61 -17.79 0.86
C GLN A 263 13.42 -18.68 0.48
N ARG A 264 13.60 -20.01 0.56
CA ARG A 264 12.48 -20.94 0.36
C ARG A 264 11.63 -21.03 1.63
N ALA A 265 10.31 -21.00 1.46
CA ALA A 265 9.37 -21.22 2.54
C ALA A 265 9.49 -22.64 3.10
N GLU A 266 9.29 -22.77 4.40
CA GLU A 266 9.11 -24.08 5.04
C GLU A 266 7.69 -24.58 4.84
N ARG A 267 7.50 -25.88 5.12
CA ARG A 267 6.19 -26.52 4.97
C ARG A 267 5.27 -26.18 6.15
N LEU A 268 4.17 -25.52 5.86
CA LEU A 268 3.10 -25.24 6.81
C LEU A 268 2.12 -26.41 6.94
N ASN A 269 1.44 -26.48 8.09
CA ASN A 269 0.44 -27.51 8.37
C ASN A 269 -0.95 -27.10 7.84
N ARG A 270 -1.23 -27.43 6.58
CA ARG A 270 -2.55 -27.18 5.99
C ARG A 270 -3.61 -28.15 6.54
N MET A 271 -4.65 -27.59 7.14
CA MET A 271 -5.82 -28.30 7.68
C MET A 271 -7.13 -27.95 6.96
N ASN A 272 -7.14 -26.85 6.20
CA ASN A 272 -8.29 -26.30 5.52
C ASN A 272 -8.09 -26.32 4.00
N SER A 273 -9.20 -26.18 3.26
CA SER A 273 -9.20 -25.99 1.81
C SER A 273 -9.77 -24.63 1.45
N VAL A 274 -9.25 -24.03 0.38
CA VAL A 274 -9.79 -22.81 -0.23
C VAL A 274 -9.85 -23.01 -1.74
N GLU A 275 -10.89 -22.46 -2.36
CA GLU A 275 -11.04 -22.46 -3.81
C GLU A 275 -10.41 -21.19 -4.40
N ILE A 276 -9.82 -21.31 -5.58
CA ILE A 276 -9.28 -20.19 -6.35
C ILE A 276 -10.35 -19.77 -7.39
N PRO A 277 -11.15 -18.73 -7.13
CA PRO A 277 -12.16 -18.27 -8.07
C PRO A 277 -11.52 -17.65 -9.31
N SER A 278 -12.03 -18.03 -10.47
CA SER A 278 -11.65 -17.48 -11.78
C SER A 278 -12.70 -16.48 -12.31
N ASP A 279 -13.37 -15.76 -11.41
CA ASP A 279 -14.45 -14.81 -11.74
C ASP A 279 -14.58 -13.63 -10.75
N ASN A 280 -13.63 -13.49 -9.82
CA ASN A 280 -13.58 -12.34 -8.91
C ASN A 280 -13.04 -11.10 -9.63
N GLU A 281 -13.13 -9.94 -8.98
CA GLU A 281 -12.70 -8.66 -9.54
C GLU A 281 -11.21 -8.64 -9.90
N ALA A 282 -10.35 -9.17 -9.02
CA ALA A 282 -8.91 -9.24 -9.24
C ALA A 282 -8.54 -10.12 -10.44
N TRP A 283 -9.23 -11.24 -10.66
CA TRP A 283 -9.08 -12.09 -11.84
C TRP A 283 -9.44 -11.33 -13.13
N VAL A 284 -10.57 -10.62 -13.13
CA VAL A 284 -10.98 -9.81 -14.29
C VAL A 284 -9.95 -8.72 -14.56
N GLN A 285 -9.52 -8.02 -13.50
CA GLN A 285 -8.56 -6.92 -13.56
C GLN A 285 -7.21 -7.37 -14.14
N HIS A 286 -6.64 -8.46 -13.63
CA HIS A 286 -5.36 -9.00 -14.13
C HIS A 286 -5.46 -9.37 -15.63
N HIS A 287 -6.52 -10.05 -16.05
CA HIS A 287 -6.65 -10.46 -17.44
C HIS A 287 -6.90 -9.31 -18.40
N VAL A 288 -7.64 -8.27 -18.01
CA VAL A 288 -7.77 -7.07 -18.86
C VAL A 288 -6.52 -6.22 -18.85
N TRP A 289 -5.77 -6.16 -17.74
CA TRP A 289 -4.44 -5.56 -17.71
C TRP A 289 -3.51 -6.25 -18.70
N ARG A 290 -3.34 -7.57 -18.59
CA ARG A 290 -2.43 -8.34 -19.46
C ARG A 290 -2.68 -8.06 -20.95
N GLU A 291 -3.94 -8.02 -21.37
CA GLU A 291 -4.28 -7.83 -22.79
C GLU A 291 -4.30 -6.34 -23.20
N MET A 292 -4.79 -5.43 -22.35
CA MET A 292 -5.13 -4.06 -22.75
C MET A 292 -4.52 -2.94 -21.90
N GLY A 293 -4.16 -3.21 -20.65
CA GLY A 293 -3.64 -2.19 -19.71
C GLY A 293 -2.14 -2.22 -19.49
N ASN A 294 -1.50 -1.09 -19.22
CA ASN A 294 -0.10 -1.04 -18.79
C ASN A 294 -0.01 -0.92 -17.27
N ILE A 295 -0.93 -0.17 -16.67
CA ILE A 295 -0.92 0.17 -15.24
C ILE A 295 -2.23 -0.32 -14.61
N ARG A 296 -2.13 -1.05 -13.50
CA ARG A 296 -3.28 -1.29 -12.62
C ARG A 296 -3.34 -0.22 -11.55
N GLU A 297 -4.55 0.09 -11.09
CA GLU A 297 -4.78 1.00 -9.96
C GLU A 297 -4.25 2.42 -10.22
N GLY A 298 -4.34 2.87 -11.47
CA GLY A 298 -3.88 4.18 -11.91
C GLY A 298 -4.82 5.31 -11.45
N TYR A 299 -4.33 6.55 -11.48
CA TYR A 299 -5.08 7.71 -10.98
C TYR A 299 -5.52 8.67 -12.09
N ILE A 300 -6.79 9.07 -12.08
CA ILE A 300 -7.34 10.05 -13.03
C ILE A 300 -8.00 11.22 -12.30
N PRO A 301 -8.05 12.43 -12.88
CA PRO A 301 -8.77 13.55 -12.31
C PRO A 301 -10.29 13.34 -12.37
N VAL A 302 -10.99 13.78 -11.33
CA VAL A 302 -12.47 13.78 -11.26
C VAL A 302 -13.04 15.14 -10.84
N GLY A 303 -12.31 16.22 -11.17
CA GLY A 303 -12.67 17.61 -10.89
C GLY A 303 -12.34 18.11 -9.47
N ASN A 304 -12.35 19.43 -9.27
CA ASN A 304 -12.11 20.11 -7.98
C ASN A 304 -10.81 19.70 -7.27
N GLY A 305 -9.74 19.46 -8.04
CA GLY A 305 -8.45 19.01 -7.50
C GLY A 305 -8.48 17.62 -6.85
N LYS A 306 -9.52 16.83 -7.11
CA LYS A 306 -9.64 15.43 -6.66
C LYS A 306 -9.23 14.49 -7.77
N SER A 307 -8.63 13.37 -7.36
CA SER A 307 -8.38 12.23 -8.22
C SER A 307 -9.13 11.00 -7.73
N ARG A 308 -9.34 10.06 -8.64
CA ARG A 308 -9.91 8.74 -8.36
C ARG A 308 -9.01 7.69 -8.99
N GLN A 309 -8.88 6.57 -8.29
CA GLN A 309 -8.22 5.39 -8.79
C GLN A 309 -9.15 4.64 -9.76
N ILE A 310 -8.60 4.17 -10.87
CA ILE A 310 -9.26 3.34 -11.87
C ILE A 310 -8.49 2.01 -11.97
N ASP A 311 -9.24 0.91 -12.10
CA ASP A 311 -8.69 -0.43 -11.91
C ASP A 311 -7.57 -0.76 -12.91
N VAL A 312 -7.71 -0.36 -14.17
CA VAL A 312 -6.68 -0.55 -15.21
C VAL A 312 -6.64 0.65 -16.17
N ILE A 313 -5.42 1.09 -16.52
CA ILE A 313 -5.15 2.08 -17.57
C ILE A 313 -4.26 1.44 -18.64
N GLY A 314 -4.68 1.54 -19.90
CA GLY A 314 -3.91 1.17 -21.08
C GLY A 314 -3.43 2.39 -21.86
N PHE A 315 -2.26 2.27 -22.46
CA PHE A 315 -1.67 3.28 -23.33
C PHE A 315 -1.41 2.69 -24.70
N SER A 316 -1.62 3.49 -25.74
CA SER A 316 -1.11 3.26 -27.09
C SER A 316 -0.57 4.57 -27.65
N GLY A 317 0.49 4.50 -28.45
CA GLY A 317 1.18 5.71 -28.96
C GLY A 317 2.22 6.32 -28.02
N GLY A 318 2.44 5.73 -26.84
CA GLY A 318 3.46 6.12 -25.87
C GLY A 318 3.26 5.40 -24.53
N ILE A 319 4.19 5.56 -23.60
CA ILE A 319 4.09 5.05 -22.22
C ILE A 319 3.76 6.15 -21.21
N HIS A 320 3.91 7.42 -21.60
CA HIS A 320 3.54 8.59 -20.81
C HIS A 320 2.24 9.22 -21.36
N PRO A 321 1.32 9.73 -20.51
CA PRO A 321 0.09 10.38 -20.99
C PRO A 321 0.36 11.60 -21.88
N THR A 322 1.47 12.31 -21.69
CA THR A 322 1.91 13.42 -22.54
C THR A 322 2.21 12.95 -23.96
N ASP A 323 2.94 11.84 -24.12
CA ASP A 323 3.24 11.29 -25.45
C ASP A 323 1.96 10.94 -26.20
N VAL A 324 0.99 10.34 -25.49
CA VAL A 324 -0.31 9.97 -26.05
C VAL A 324 -1.09 11.21 -26.50
N LEU A 325 -1.06 12.28 -25.69
CA LEU A 325 -1.75 13.53 -25.98
C LEU A 325 -1.10 14.29 -27.16
N GLU A 326 0.22 14.35 -27.23
CA GLU A 326 0.95 15.13 -28.23
C GLU A 326 1.07 14.41 -29.58
N ASN A 327 1.36 13.10 -29.57
CA ASN A 327 1.65 12.34 -30.78
C ASN A 327 0.43 11.63 -31.36
N GLY A 328 -0.68 11.63 -30.62
CA GLY A 328 -1.86 10.85 -30.93
C GLY A 328 -1.70 9.40 -30.49
N GLY A 329 -2.76 8.86 -29.90
CA GLY A 329 -2.79 7.53 -29.31
C GLY A 329 -4.05 7.33 -28.49
N GLU A 330 -4.09 6.26 -27.69
CA GLU A 330 -5.23 5.96 -26.84
C GLU A 330 -4.78 5.86 -25.38
N LEU A 331 -5.47 6.58 -24.52
CA LEU A 331 -5.43 6.39 -23.08
C LEU A 331 -6.76 5.74 -22.64
N ILE A 332 -6.73 4.45 -22.34
CA ILE A 332 -7.90 3.61 -22.14
C ILE A 332 -8.09 3.37 -20.64
N GLY A 333 -9.23 3.76 -20.08
CA GLY A 333 -9.60 3.43 -18.71
C GLY A 333 -10.55 2.24 -18.63
N ILE A 334 -10.28 1.30 -17.73
CA ILE A 334 -11.11 0.10 -17.55
C ILE A 334 -11.44 -0.06 -16.06
N GLU A 335 -12.74 -0.11 -15.74
CA GLU A 335 -13.23 -0.52 -14.41
C GLU A 335 -13.58 -2.02 -14.48
N ALA A 336 -12.91 -2.83 -13.68
CA ALA A 336 -13.17 -4.25 -13.54
C ALA A 336 -14.17 -4.50 -12.40
N LYS A 337 -15.12 -5.42 -12.58
CA LYS A 337 -16.06 -5.80 -11.53
C LYS A 337 -16.29 -7.30 -11.48
N ASP A 338 -16.53 -7.79 -10.26
CA ASP A 338 -16.95 -9.18 -10.05
C ASP A 338 -18.25 -9.53 -10.79
N GLY A 339 -18.49 -10.82 -10.93
CA GLY A 339 -19.68 -11.31 -11.60
C GLY A 339 -20.99 -10.95 -10.88
N LYS A 340 -21.02 -10.52 -9.61
CA LYS A 340 -22.26 -10.42 -8.82
C LYS A 340 -23.10 -9.19 -9.18
N LEU A 341 -22.47 -8.05 -9.44
CA LEU A 341 -23.11 -6.78 -9.84
C LEU A 341 -24.52 -6.54 -9.22
N PRO A 342 -24.67 -6.54 -7.88
CA PRO A 342 -25.96 -6.31 -7.25
C PRO A 342 -26.44 -4.87 -7.52
N LYS A 343 -27.77 -4.67 -7.57
CA LYS A 343 -28.39 -3.36 -7.83
C LYS A 343 -27.90 -2.25 -6.89
N SER A 344 -27.57 -2.59 -5.64
CA SER A 344 -27.01 -1.65 -4.66
C SER A 344 -25.66 -1.06 -5.09
N ARG A 345 -24.88 -1.79 -5.90
CA ARG A 345 -23.60 -1.30 -6.45
C ARG A 345 -23.77 -0.56 -7.78
N HIS A 346 -24.87 -0.74 -8.50
CA HIS A 346 -25.08 -0.13 -9.83
C HIS A 346 -24.90 1.38 -9.79
N LYS A 347 -25.53 2.07 -8.82
CA LYS A 347 -25.39 3.52 -8.67
C LYS A 347 -23.93 3.95 -8.53
N LYS A 348 -23.15 3.27 -7.68
CA LYS A 348 -21.73 3.60 -7.46
C LYS A 348 -20.90 3.36 -8.72
N ILE A 349 -21.10 2.24 -9.41
CA ILE A 349 -20.39 1.91 -10.65
C ILE A 349 -20.74 2.93 -11.74
N THR A 350 -22.02 3.28 -11.89
CA THR A 350 -22.47 4.33 -12.81
C THR A 350 -21.83 5.68 -12.51
N GLU A 351 -21.80 6.09 -11.24
CA GLU A 351 -21.14 7.33 -10.83
C GLU A 351 -19.63 7.33 -11.12
N GLN A 352 -18.96 6.18 -10.96
CA GLN A 352 -17.54 6.02 -11.33
C GLN A 352 -17.33 6.16 -12.84
N LEU A 353 -18.07 5.40 -13.65
CA LEU A 353 -17.93 5.41 -15.10
C LEU A 353 -18.25 6.79 -15.70
N VAL A 354 -19.26 7.51 -15.18
CA VAL A 354 -19.55 8.89 -15.58
C VAL A 354 -18.41 9.82 -15.20
N ALA A 355 -17.84 9.70 -14.00
CA ALA A 355 -16.71 10.53 -13.59
C ALA A 355 -15.46 10.29 -14.47
N TYR A 356 -15.24 9.05 -14.92
CA TYR A 356 -14.15 8.71 -15.83
C TYR A 356 -14.36 9.30 -17.22
N HIS A 357 -15.58 9.17 -17.76
CA HIS A 357 -15.99 9.75 -19.03
C HIS A 357 -15.83 11.28 -19.05
N GLU A 358 -16.21 11.93 -17.95
CA GLU A 358 -16.13 13.40 -17.82
C GLU A 358 -14.74 13.93 -17.49
N SER A 359 -13.78 13.07 -17.17
CA SER A 359 -12.44 13.48 -16.71
C SER A 359 -11.65 14.29 -17.74
N GLY A 360 -11.93 14.09 -19.04
CA GLY A 360 -11.09 14.60 -20.13
C GLY A 360 -9.68 14.00 -20.18
N ALA A 361 -9.40 13.00 -19.34
CA ALA A 361 -8.09 12.37 -19.20
C ALA A 361 -8.06 10.95 -19.79
N LEU A 362 -9.13 10.51 -20.45
CA LEU A 362 -9.23 9.20 -21.08
C LEU A 362 -9.85 9.35 -22.47
N SER A 363 -9.31 8.60 -23.42
CA SER A 363 -9.82 8.50 -24.79
C SER A 363 -10.91 7.43 -24.96
N GLN A 364 -10.95 6.43 -24.07
CA GLN A 364 -11.96 5.37 -24.06
C GLN A 364 -12.19 4.91 -22.62
N VAL A 365 -13.43 4.51 -22.32
CA VAL A 365 -13.81 3.98 -21.01
C VAL A 365 -14.53 2.64 -21.20
N TYR A 366 -14.11 1.62 -20.46
CA TYR A 366 -14.72 0.30 -20.48
C TYR A 366 -15.15 -0.16 -19.08
N LEU A 367 -16.23 -0.92 -19.05
CA LEU A 367 -16.55 -1.82 -17.94
C LEU A 367 -16.09 -3.25 -18.31
N ALA A 368 -15.30 -3.88 -17.45
CA ALA A 368 -14.88 -5.27 -17.59
C ALA A 368 -15.58 -6.17 -16.57
N VAL A 369 -16.11 -7.30 -17.03
CA VAL A 369 -16.84 -8.27 -16.19
C VAL A 369 -16.52 -9.72 -16.58
N PRO A 370 -16.82 -10.73 -15.75
CA PRO A 370 -16.77 -12.12 -16.19
C PRO A 370 -17.76 -12.37 -17.34
N ALA A 371 -17.44 -13.28 -18.24
CA ALA A 371 -18.28 -13.63 -19.39
C ALA A 371 -19.70 -14.08 -18.97
N ALA A 372 -19.81 -14.76 -17.83
CA ALA A 372 -21.09 -15.16 -17.23
C ALA A 372 -21.95 -13.96 -16.75
N ALA A 373 -21.34 -12.79 -16.53
CA ALA A 373 -22.02 -11.57 -16.11
C ALA A 373 -22.30 -10.59 -17.26
N LYS A 374 -22.02 -10.97 -18.52
CA LYS A 374 -22.22 -10.13 -19.71
C LYS A 374 -23.57 -9.40 -19.72
N GLY A 375 -24.68 -10.12 -19.59
CA GLY A 375 -26.03 -9.53 -19.66
C GLY A 375 -26.32 -8.53 -18.54
N ARG A 376 -25.70 -8.68 -17.36
CA ARG A 376 -25.80 -7.70 -16.27
C ARG A 376 -24.98 -6.45 -16.55
N GLY A 377 -23.79 -6.60 -17.13
CA GLY A 377 -22.99 -5.48 -17.62
C GLY A 377 -23.72 -4.67 -18.69
N GLU A 378 -24.29 -5.34 -19.70
CA GLU A 378 -25.11 -4.70 -20.74
C GLU A 378 -26.28 -3.93 -20.12
N LEU A 379 -27.03 -4.56 -19.21
CA LEU A 379 -28.17 -3.93 -18.54
C LEU A 379 -27.76 -2.68 -17.72
N LEU A 380 -26.61 -2.71 -17.06
CA LEU A 380 -26.09 -1.57 -16.29
C LEU A 380 -25.79 -0.38 -17.20
N LEU A 381 -25.12 -0.61 -18.33
CA LEU A 381 -24.77 0.44 -19.28
C LEU A 381 -26.02 1.01 -19.96
N HIS A 382 -26.95 0.16 -20.43
CA HIS A 382 -28.15 0.61 -21.14
C HIS A 382 -29.16 1.36 -20.26
N ASN A 383 -29.25 1.03 -18.96
CA ASN A 383 -30.16 1.71 -18.03
C ASN A 383 -29.50 2.91 -17.32
N GLY A 384 -28.23 3.18 -17.60
CA GLY A 384 -27.51 4.31 -17.04
C GLY A 384 -27.90 5.65 -17.68
N PRO A 385 -27.30 6.75 -17.21
CA PRO A 385 -27.35 8.03 -17.90
C PRO A 385 -26.80 7.93 -19.33
N ASP A 386 -27.24 8.84 -20.22
CA ASP A 386 -26.87 8.83 -21.64
C ASP A 386 -25.35 8.75 -21.91
N LYS A 387 -24.53 9.29 -21.02
CA LYS A 387 -23.06 9.22 -21.08
C LYS A 387 -22.52 7.79 -21.07
N LEU A 388 -23.24 6.84 -20.47
CA LEU A 388 -22.83 5.43 -20.48
C LEU A 388 -23.03 4.75 -21.83
N ASN A 389 -23.72 5.38 -22.79
CA ASN A 389 -23.79 4.88 -24.16
C ASN A 389 -22.41 4.93 -24.86
N ASP A 390 -21.49 5.74 -24.36
CA ASP A 390 -20.11 5.84 -24.86
C ASP A 390 -19.16 4.83 -24.19
N VAL A 391 -19.61 4.15 -23.14
CA VAL A 391 -18.78 3.21 -22.38
C VAL A 391 -18.86 1.82 -23.00
N GLY A 392 -17.70 1.24 -23.29
CA GLY A 392 -17.58 -0.10 -23.84
C GLY A 392 -17.75 -1.20 -22.79
N LEU A 393 -17.90 -2.44 -23.26
CA LEU A 393 -18.02 -3.63 -22.41
C LEU A 393 -16.98 -4.68 -22.82
N ILE A 394 -16.16 -5.09 -21.85
CA ILE A 394 -15.20 -6.18 -21.97
C ILE A 394 -15.69 -7.37 -21.14
N THR A 395 -15.53 -8.58 -21.67
CA THR A 395 -15.75 -9.82 -20.91
C THR A 395 -14.47 -10.63 -20.78
N VAL A 396 -14.26 -11.25 -19.62
CA VAL A 396 -13.19 -12.22 -19.37
C VAL A 396 -13.79 -13.60 -19.12
N ASP A 397 -13.35 -14.64 -19.82
CA ASP A 397 -13.81 -16.01 -19.56
C ASP A 397 -12.96 -16.73 -18.49
N LEU A 398 -13.31 -17.98 -18.19
CA LEU A 398 -12.64 -18.79 -17.15
C LEU A 398 -11.19 -19.15 -17.53
N ASP A 399 -10.83 -19.06 -18.80
CA ASP A 399 -9.46 -19.28 -19.29
C ASP A 399 -8.64 -17.98 -19.30
N GLY A 400 -9.25 -16.87 -18.88
CA GLY A 400 -8.63 -15.55 -18.89
C GLY A 400 -8.58 -14.88 -20.26
N ARG A 401 -9.40 -15.34 -21.23
CA ARG A 401 -9.48 -14.70 -22.55
C ARG A 401 -10.37 -13.48 -22.47
N THR A 402 -9.86 -12.34 -22.92
CA THR A 402 -10.60 -11.09 -22.98
C THR A 402 -11.33 -10.96 -24.32
N LYS A 403 -12.49 -10.31 -24.31
CA LYS A 403 -13.21 -9.96 -25.54
C LYS A 403 -14.00 -8.68 -25.36
N ILE A 404 -13.75 -7.71 -26.25
CA ILE A 404 -14.61 -6.53 -26.42
C ILE A 404 -15.95 -6.99 -26.99
N ARG A 405 -17.02 -6.76 -26.24
CA ARG A 405 -18.40 -7.09 -26.64
C ARG A 405 -19.10 -5.89 -27.26
N THR A 406 -18.86 -4.73 -26.68
CA THR A 406 -19.31 -3.43 -27.17
C THR A 406 -18.09 -2.52 -27.18
N PRO A 407 -17.70 -1.95 -28.33
CA PRO A 407 -16.61 -0.97 -28.36
C PRO A 407 -17.02 0.28 -27.58
N ALA A 408 -16.05 0.94 -26.93
CA ALA A 408 -16.28 2.28 -26.39
C ALA A 408 -16.30 3.29 -27.54
N ASN A 409 -17.01 4.41 -27.36
CA ASN A 409 -16.86 5.55 -28.24
C ASN A 409 -15.58 6.30 -27.90
N GLU A 410 -14.98 6.92 -28.92
CA GLU A 410 -13.80 7.75 -28.75
C GLU A 410 -14.15 9.07 -28.06
N LEU A 411 -13.38 9.41 -27.04
CA LEU A 411 -13.44 10.65 -26.28
C LEU A 411 -12.23 11.51 -26.62
N GLU A 412 -12.43 12.82 -26.66
CA GLU A 412 -11.34 13.77 -26.81
C GLU A 412 -10.47 13.77 -25.54
N LEU A 413 -9.20 13.38 -25.69
CA LEU A 413 -8.20 13.50 -24.64
C LEU A 413 -7.78 14.97 -24.53
N LYS A 414 -7.95 15.57 -23.36
CA LYS A 414 -7.71 17.00 -23.09
C LYS A 414 -6.58 17.24 -22.12
N TYR A 415 -6.32 16.28 -21.23
CA TYR A 415 -5.41 16.43 -20.11
C TYR A 415 -4.52 15.20 -19.97
N ASP A 416 -3.23 15.43 -19.80
CA ASP A 416 -2.21 14.43 -19.47
C ASP A 416 -1.76 14.53 -18.00
N GLY A 417 -2.20 15.56 -17.29
CA GLY A 417 -1.95 15.75 -15.87
C GLY A 417 -3.10 16.44 -15.13
N TYR A 418 -2.95 16.55 -13.81
CA TYR A 418 -3.89 17.24 -12.96
C TYR A 418 -3.19 17.87 -11.76
N ARG A 419 -3.76 18.97 -11.27
CA ARG A 419 -3.27 19.65 -10.08
C ARG A 419 -4.15 19.29 -8.87
N THR A 420 -3.55 18.91 -7.74
CA THR A 420 -4.29 18.60 -6.52
C THR A 420 -4.82 19.87 -5.85
N SER A 421 -5.69 19.72 -4.85
CA SER A 421 -6.15 20.86 -4.04
C SER A 421 -5.02 21.62 -3.32
N GLN A 422 -3.86 20.98 -3.11
CA GLN A 422 -2.65 21.59 -2.55
C GLN A 422 -1.76 22.25 -3.61
N GLY A 423 -2.16 22.20 -4.89
CA GLY A 423 -1.39 22.75 -5.97
C GLY A 423 -0.31 21.82 -6.53
N TYR A 424 -0.25 20.55 -6.14
CA TYR A 424 0.76 19.63 -6.68
C TYR A 424 0.35 19.12 -8.06
N LEU A 425 1.25 19.21 -9.02
CA LEU A 425 1.04 18.68 -10.36
C LEU A 425 1.34 17.18 -10.38
N ARG A 426 0.51 16.40 -11.08
CA ARG A 426 0.62 14.95 -11.18
C ARG A 426 0.27 14.50 -12.59
N ALA A 427 1.02 13.52 -13.10
CA ALA A 427 0.66 12.82 -14.32
C ALA A 427 -0.64 12.00 -14.10
N VAL A 428 -1.47 11.95 -15.13
CA VAL A 428 -2.53 10.94 -15.23
C VAL A 428 -1.89 9.54 -15.15
N ALA A 429 -2.61 8.59 -14.57
CA ALA A 429 -2.20 7.23 -14.24
C ALA A 429 -1.21 7.10 -13.08
N PHE A 430 -0.09 7.83 -13.08
CA PHE A 430 1.03 7.58 -12.16
C PHE A 430 0.88 8.21 -10.77
N GLY A 431 -0.03 9.17 -10.61
CA GLY A 431 -0.41 9.71 -9.31
C GLY A 431 0.75 10.35 -8.55
N ARG A 432 1.28 9.69 -7.51
CA ARG A 432 2.37 10.22 -6.64
C ARG A 432 3.77 9.71 -7.01
N LEU A 433 3.89 8.93 -8.09
CA LEU A 433 5.18 8.53 -8.62
C LEU A 433 5.66 9.58 -9.60
N LYS A 434 6.91 10.03 -9.43
CA LYS A 434 7.62 10.76 -10.46
C LYS A 434 8.19 9.74 -11.44
N ILE A 435 7.66 9.75 -12.66
CA ILE A 435 8.34 9.24 -13.85
C ILE A 435 9.00 10.44 -14.53
N GLN A 436 10.08 10.24 -15.30
CA GLN A 436 10.93 11.30 -15.89
C GLN A 436 10.18 12.57 -16.30
N GLU A 437 10.87 13.72 -16.17
CA GLU A 437 10.28 15.06 -16.25
C GLU A 437 9.48 15.30 -17.54
N ALA A 438 8.15 15.34 -17.42
CA ALA A 438 7.37 16.20 -18.31
C ALA A 438 7.62 17.65 -17.86
N ASP A 439 8.29 18.44 -18.70
CA ASP A 439 8.61 19.84 -18.42
C ASP A 439 7.34 20.65 -18.08
N GLN A 440 6.18 20.27 -18.65
CA GLN A 440 4.84 20.83 -18.39
C GLN A 440 3.76 19.78 -18.67
N PHE A 441 2.66 19.78 -17.89
CA PHE A 441 1.45 19.00 -18.18
C PHE A 441 0.32 19.95 -18.59
N ILE A 442 -0.55 19.52 -19.51
CA ILE A 442 -1.83 20.15 -19.78
C ILE A 442 -2.81 19.68 -18.69
N SER A 443 -3.12 20.55 -17.73
CA SER A 443 -3.82 20.17 -16.51
C SER A 443 -5.24 20.73 -16.40
N ILE A 444 -6.15 19.98 -15.77
CA ILE A 444 -7.57 20.36 -15.59
C ILE A 444 -7.79 21.62 -14.71
N LEU A 445 -6.74 22.27 -14.20
CA LEU A 445 -6.85 23.49 -13.37
C LEU A 445 -6.17 24.72 -14.00
N ASP A 446 -5.93 24.73 -15.31
CA ASP A 446 -5.42 25.92 -16.03
C ASP A 446 -6.50 26.96 -16.41
N SER A 447 -7.68 26.95 -15.74
CA SER A 447 -8.75 27.95 -15.98
C SER A 447 -9.13 28.77 -14.76
#